data_AF-A0A2G5SYQ8-F1
#
_entry.id   AF-A0A2G5SYQ8-F1
#
_cell.length_a   1.000
_cell.length_b   1.000
_cell.length_c   1.000
_cell.angle_alpha   90.00
_cell.angle_beta   90.00
_cell.angle_gamma   90.00
#
_symmetry.space_group_name_H-M   'P 1'
#
loop_
_entity.id
_entity.type
_entity.pdbx_description
1 polymer ?
#
loop_
_entity_poly.entity_id
_entity_poly.type
_entity_poly.pdbx_seq_one_letter_code
_entity_poly.pdbx_strand_id
1 'polypeptide(L)'
;MYEIVFQYGGIGFLMTHEILHTLVFDYRDAHKPLAGFWTKDAKCVEEQTRKTCGTFPTVTCDTRETFEEDAADLAAYRIVWNLYKKAYTRKTVVKNYESLDKKQLFFYGAAVVLCSPYGMVENPSHDTLHSNTYQRVNSLMSQMDGFSEAFKCKPTDRMIRNRARTCELYGVKADGKEKI
;
A
#
# COMPACT_ATOMS: atom_id res chain seq x y z
N MET A 1 15.54 22.81 0.82
CA MET A 1 15.69 21.40 1.23
C MET A 1 14.46 21.00 2.06
N TYR A 2 13.30 20.95 1.41
CA TYR A 2 11.99 20.86 2.04
C TYR A 2 11.14 19.93 1.18
N GLU A 3 11.07 18.62 1.47
CA GLU A 3 10.19 17.68 0.73
C GLU A 3 10.30 16.21 1.16
N ILE A 4 11.35 15.85 1.90
CA ILE A 4 11.77 14.45 2.09
C ILE A 4 10.63 13.50 2.55
N VAL A 5 9.72 13.92 3.44
CA VAL A 5 8.63 13.05 3.95
C VAL A 5 7.56 12.74 2.90
N PHE A 6 7.21 13.73 2.08
CA PHE A 6 6.34 13.51 0.93
C PHE A 6 7.02 12.58 -0.09
N GLN A 7 8.33 12.76 -0.28
CA GLN A 7 9.12 11.89 -1.16
C GLN A 7 9.19 10.46 -0.65
N TYR A 8 9.26 10.20 0.66
CA TYR A 8 9.15 8.84 1.19
C TYR A 8 7.79 8.22 0.83
N GLY A 9 6.69 8.92 1.12
CA GLY A 9 5.35 8.43 0.82
C GLY A 9 5.05 8.23 -0.66
N GLY A 10 5.69 9.01 -1.55
CA GLY A 10 5.54 8.93 -3.00
C GLY A 10 6.65 8.12 -3.68
N ILE A 11 7.81 8.75 -3.96
CA ILE A 11 8.93 8.11 -4.66
C ILE A 11 9.52 6.94 -3.87
N GLY A 12 9.66 7.05 -2.55
CA GLY A 12 10.17 5.97 -1.71
C GLY A 12 9.30 4.73 -1.78
N PHE A 13 7.97 4.93 -1.80
CA PHE A 13 6.99 3.89 -2.06
C PHE A 13 7.21 3.23 -3.44
N LEU A 14 7.23 4.02 -4.53
CA LEU A 14 7.43 3.48 -5.88
C LEU A 14 8.75 2.71 -6.01
N MET A 15 9.87 3.30 -5.60
CA MET A 15 11.17 2.64 -5.68
C MET A 15 11.20 1.31 -4.92
N THR A 16 10.55 1.27 -3.75
CA THR A 16 10.50 0.04 -2.95
C THR A 16 9.55 -0.97 -3.59
N HIS A 17 8.44 -0.54 -4.19
CA HIS A 17 7.54 -1.39 -4.96
C HIS A 17 8.30 -2.10 -6.10
N GLU A 18 9.08 -1.36 -6.90
CA GLU A 18 9.91 -1.94 -7.97
C GLU A 18 10.95 -2.96 -7.45
N ILE A 19 11.56 -2.67 -6.29
CA ILE A 19 12.49 -3.62 -5.65
C ILE A 19 11.75 -4.90 -5.24
N LEU A 20 10.51 -4.80 -4.78
CA LEU A 20 9.75 -5.94 -4.28
C LEU A 20 9.29 -6.89 -5.38
N HIS A 21 9.18 -6.47 -6.64
CA HIS A 21 9.02 -7.39 -7.77
C HIS A 21 10.16 -8.40 -7.88
N THR A 22 11.33 -8.16 -7.28
CA THR A 22 12.40 -9.19 -7.23
C THR A 22 12.11 -10.33 -6.25
N LEU A 23 11.12 -10.17 -5.37
CA LEU A 23 10.79 -11.09 -4.27
C LEU A 23 9.35 -11.62 -4.32
N VAL A 24 8.46 -10.93 -5.03
CA VAL A 24 7.06 -11.30 -5.26
C VAL A 24 6.93 -11.82 -6.69
N PHE A 25 6.18 -12.91 -6.86
CA PHE A 25 5.95 -13.57 -8.15
C PHE A 25 4.47 -13.87 -8.30
N ASP A 26 3.91 -13.64 -9.49
CA ASP A 26 2.53 -13.98 -9.83
C ASP A 26 2.36 -15.44 -10.31
N TYR A 27 1.17 -15.73 -10.87
CA TYR A 27 0.84 -17.03 -11.46
C TYR A 27 1.63 -17.35 -12.74
N ARG A 28 2.13 -16.36 -13.48
CA ARG A 28 2.96 -16.54 -14.68
C ARG A 28 4.35 -17.01 -14.27
N ASP A 29 4.82 -16.59 -13.10
CA ASP A 29 6.03 -17.06 -12.44
C ASP A 29 5.80 -18.24 -11.48
N ALA A 30 4.65 -18.93 -11.52
CA ALA A 30 4.30 -20.03 -10.61
C ALA A 30 5.33 -21.18 -10.52
N HIS A 31 6.25 -21.28 -11.49
CA HIS A 31 7.35 -22.24 -11.50
C HIS A 31 8.52 -21.84 -10.58
N LYS A 32 8.57 -20.58 -10.13
CA LYS A 32 9.57 -20.06 -9.20
C LYS A 32 8.96 -20.02 -7.80
N PRO A 33 9.58 -20.67 -6.80
CA PRO A 33 9.07 -20.59 -5.45
C PRO A 33 9.20 -19.14 -4.93
N LEU A 34 8.11 -18.57 -4.43
CA LEU A 34 8.16 -17.39 -3.57
C LEU A 34 9.16 -17.63 -2.45
N ALA A 35 9.91 -16.59 -2.07
CA ALA A 35 10.77 -16.72 -0.90
C ALA A 35 9.91 -17.06 0.34
N GLY A 36 10.37 -17.99 1.18
CA GLY A 36 9.53 -18.62 2.21
C GLY A 36 8.92 -17.68 3.26
N PHE A 37 9.38 -16.43 3.34
CA PHE A 37 8.78 -15.39 4.18
C PHE A 37 7.56 -14.70 3.55
N TRP A 38 7.40 -14.76 2.21
CA TRP A 38 6.22 -14.26 1.50
C TRP A 38 5.08 -15.29 1.44
N THR A 39 5.41 -16.58 1.33
CA THR A 39 4.44 -17.66 1.10
C THR A 39 3.37 -17.81 2.18
N LYS A 40 3.66 -17.38 3.41
CA LYS A 40 2.79 -17.67 4.56
C LYS A 40 1.57 -16.77 4.64
N ASP A 41 1.70 -15.52 4.20
CA ASP A 41 0.63 -14.52 4.34
C ASP A 41 0.14 -13.96 3.01
N ALA A 42 0.59 -14.52 1.88
CA ALA A 42 0.13 -14.17 0.53
C ALA A 42 -1.41 -14.13 0.40
N LYS A 43 -2.14 -15.05 1.05
CA LYS A 43 -3.61 -15.04 1.05
C LYS A 43 -4.22 -13.76 1.58
N CYS A 44 -3.54 -13.05 2.49
CA CYS A 44 -4.02 -11.79 3.02
C CYS A 44 -4.18 -10.73 1.93
N VAL A 45 -3.34 -10.78 0.87
CA VAL A 45 -3.35 -9.83 -0.23
C VAL A 45 -4.65 -9.98 -1.01
N GLU A 46 -4.98 -11.21 -1.42
CA GLU A 46 -6.23 -11.52 -2.13
C GLU A 46 -7.46 -11.13 -1.29
N GLU A 47 -7.43 -11.39 0.03
CA GLU A 47 -8.49 -10.99 0.96
C GLU A 47 -8.63 -9.47 1.06
N GLN A 48 -7.50 -8.75 1.15
CA GLN A 48 -7.49 -7.30 1.21
C GLN A 48 -7.98 -6.67 -0.09
N THR A 49 -7.50 -7.13 -1.25
CA THR A 49 -7.96 -6.63 -2.55
C THR A 49 -9.46 -6.85 -2.70
N ARG A 50 -9.95 -8.07 -2.40
CA ARG A 50 -11.39 -8.37 -2.43
C ARG A 50 -12.21 -7.46 -1.52
N LYS A 51 -11.70 -7.21 -0.30
CA LYS A 51 -12.35 -6.31 0.66
C LYS A 51 -12.37 -4.88 0.15
N THR A 52 -11.29 -4.40 -0.45
CA THR A 52 -11.21 -3.09 -1.09
C THR A 52 -12.19 -2.97 -2.24
N CYS A 53 -12.28 -3.95 -3.12
CA CYS A 53 -13.24 -3.93 -4.22
C CYS A 53 -14.70 -3.85 -3.72
N GLY A 54 -15.05 -4.63 -2.70
CA GLY A 54 -16.39 -4.59 -2.12
C GLY A 54 -16.68 -3.27 -1.38
N THR A 55 -15.67 -2.72 -0.70
CA THR A 55 -15.83 -1.49 0.09
C THR A 55 -15.78 -0.25 -0.79
N PHE A 56 -14.99 -0.24 -1.85
CA PHE A 56 -14.77 0.86 -2.80
C PHE A 56 -14.87 0.31 -4.24
N PRO A 57 -16.10 0.13 -4.76
CA PRO A 57 -16.30 -0.44 -6.10
C PRO A 57 -15.72 0.45 -7.20
N THR A 58 -15.08 -0.17 -8.19
CA THR A 58 -14.54 0.47 -9.41
C THR A 58 -14.86 -0.39 -10.64
N VAL A 59 -14.39 0.02 -11.81
CA VAL A 59 -14.68 -0.65 -13.10
C VAL A 59 -14.06 -2.04 -13.22
N THR A 60 -12.91 -2.28 -12.61
CA THR A 60 -12.22 -3.57 -12.58
C THR A 60 -11.94 -4.00 -11.15
N CYS A 61 -11.92 -5.31 -10.93
CA CYS A 61 -11.44 -5.94 -9.71
C CYS A 61 -11.13 -7.43 -10.01
N ASP A 62 -9.86 -7.77 -10.12
CA ASP A 62 -9.42 -9.16 -10.22
C ASP A 62 -8.32 -9.42 -9.20
N THR A 63 -8.66 -10.15 -8.13
CA THR A 63 -7.75 -10.37 -7.00
C THR A 63 -6.63 -11.37 -7.30
N ARG A 64 -6.69 -12.09 -8.43
CA ARG A 64 -5.66 -13.04 -8.85
C ARG A 64 -4.72 -12.41 -9.85
N GLU A 65 -5.26 -11.68 -10.82
CA GLU A 65 -4.45 -10.98 -11.81
C GLU A 65 -3.59 -9.89 -11.16
N THR A 66 -4.12 -9.17 -10.16
CA THR A 66 -3.42 -8.06 -9.50
C THR A 66 -2.55 -8.46 -8.31
N PHE A 67 -2.44 -9.75 -8.02
CA PHE A 67 -1.83 -10.24 -6.79
C PHE A 67 -0.40 -9.74 -6.59
N GLU A 68 0.44 -9.83 -7.62
CA GLU A 68 1.85 -9.43 -7.51
C GLU A 68 1.99 -7.94 -7.22
N GLU A 69 1.28 -7.10 -7.98
CA GLU A 69 1.27 -5.66 -7.80
C GLU A 69 0.75 -5.24 -6.42
N ASP A 70 -0.35 -5.85 -5.98
CA ASP A 70 -0.95 -5.58 -4.67
C ASP A 70 -0.02 -6.02 -3.53
N ALA A 71 0.66 -7.15 -3.68
CA ALA A 71 1.61 -7.65 -2.69
C ALA A 71 2.85 -6.73 -2.60
N ALA A 72 3.39 -6.29 -3.74
CA ALA A 72 4.48 -5.33 -3.80
C ALA A 72 4.07 -3.99 -3.16
N ASP A 73 2.88 -3.48 -3.47
CA ASP A 73 2.33 -2.26 -2.89
C ASP A 73 2.25 -2.31 -1.36
N LEU A 74 1.55 -3.31 -0.83
CA LEU A 74 1.28 -3.44 0.61
C LEU A 74 2.58 -3.56 1.43
N ALA A 75 3.53 -4.34 0.92
CA ALA A 75 4.81 -4.54 1.59
C ALA A 75 5.72 -3.30 1.47
N ALA A 76 5.83 -2.71 0.27
CA ALA A 76 6.66 -1.53 0.04
C ALA A 76 6.22 -0.39 0.95
N TYR A 77 4.92 -0.14 1.01
CA TYR A 77 4.38 0.97 1.78
C TYR A 77 4.63 0.80 3.29
N ARG A 78 4.51 -0.43 3.80
CA ARG A 78 4.82 -0.74 5.21
C ARG A 78 6.31 -0.60 5.51
N ILE A 79 7.20 -1.06 4.62
CA ILE A 79 8.66 -0.93 4.77
C ILE A 79 9.04 0.56 4.84
N VAL A 80 8.56 1.34 3.88
CA VAL A 80 8.89 2.77 3.75
C VAL A 80 8.33 3.56 4.93
N TRP A 81 7.12 3.25 5.41
CA TRP A 81 6.58 3.85 6.64
C TRP A 81 7.44 3.56 7.86
N ASN A 82 7.91 2.33 8.02
CA ASN A 82 8.78 1.95 9.12
C ASN A 82 10.15 2.64 9.03
N LEU A 83 10.69 2.81 7.82
CA LEU A 83 11.90 3.58 7.58
C LEU A 83 11.70 5.05 7.93
N TYR A 84 10.61 5.67 7.45
CA TYR A 84 10.25 7.05 7.77
C TYR A 84 10.19 7.30 9.29
N LYS A 85 9.51 6.43 10.04
CA LYS A 85 9.40 6.53 11.50
C LYS A 85 10.75 6.49 12.22
N LYS A 86 11.73 5.74 11.69
CA LYS A 86 13.06 5.59 12.27
C LYS A 86 14.02 6.70 11.86
N ALA A 87 13.94 7.14 10.61
CA ALA A 87 14.93 8.01 10.00
C ALA A 87 14.67 9.50 10.22
N TYR A 88 13.44 9.91 10.58
CA TYR A 88 13.05 11.31 10.42
C TYR A 88 12.60 12.03 11.69
N THR A 89 13.39 13.03 12.09
CA THR A 89 13.12 13.90 13.25
C THR A 89 12.86 15.37 12.87
N ARG A 90 13.13 15.79 11.63
CA ARG A 90 13.08 17.22 11.22
C ARG A 90 11.69 17.69 10.78
N LYS A 91 11.41 19.00 10.85
CA LYS A 91 10.16 19.59 10.37
C LYS A 91 10.22 19.71 8.84
N THR A 92 9.29 19.05 8.15
CA THR A 92 9.08 19.26 6.71
C THR A 92 7.95 20.26 6.57
N VAL A 93 8.19 21.33 5.82
CA VAL A 93 7.16 22.30 5.43
C VAL A 93 7.06 22.19 3.92
N VAL A 94 5.93 21.73 3.41
CA VAL A 94 5.64 21.76 1.98
C VAL A 94 4.79 22.99 1.75
N LYS A 95 5.23 23.87 0.85
CA LYS A 95 4.52 25.12 0.54
C LYS A 95 3.09 24.81 0.10
N ASN A 96 2.11 25.54 0.61
CA ASN A 96 0.66 25.35 0.41
C ASN A 96 0.04 24.11 1.11
N TYR A 97 0.82 23.34 1.85
CA TYR A 97 0.36 22.19 2.64
C TYR A 97 0.74 22.32 4.12
N GLU A 98 0.90 23.55 4.60
CA GLU A 98 1.33 23.86 5.97
C GLU A 98 0.32 23.41 7.03
N SER A 99 -0.92 23.16 6.65
CA SER A 99 -1.97 22.60 7.51
C SER A 99 -1.84 21.10 7.76
N LEU A 100 -1.04 20.39 6.95
CA LEU A 100 -0.83 18.95 7.10
C LEU A 100 0.38 18.67 7.99
N ASP A 101 0.23 17.71 8.90
CA ASP A 101 1.37 17.21 9.66
C ASP A 101 2.24 16.25 8.83
N LYS A 102 3.39 15.83 9.40
CA LYS A 102 4.35 14.96 8.72
C LYS A 102 3.76 13.59 8.36
N LYS A 103 2.94 13.01 9.24
CA LYS A 103 2.32 11.70 9.00
C LYS A 103 1.30 11.83 7.87
N GLN A 104 0.49 12.88 7.90
CA GLN A 104 -0.46 13.18 6.83
C GLN A 104 0.26 13.38 5.49
N LEU A 105 1.35 14.16 5.45
CA LEU A 105 2.16 14.36 4.23
C LEU A 105 2.73 13.05 3.66
N PHE A 106 3.13 12.10 4.52
CA PHE A 106 3.54 10.76 4.06
C PHE A 106 2.39 10.06 3.32
N PHE A 107 1.19 10.05 3.89
CA PHE A 107 0.04 9.38 3.28
C PHE A 107 -0.45 10.07 2.00
N TYR A 108 -0.37 11.40 1.95
CA TYR A 108 -0.62 12.16 0.73
C TYR A 108 0.36 11.82 -0.39
N GLY A 109 1.62 11.48 -0.09
CA GLY A 109 2.62 11.13 -1.09
C GLY A 109 2.17 10.03 -2.05
N ALA A 110 1.70 8.89 -1.51
CA ALA A 110 1.21 7.78 -2.33
C ALA A 110 -0.06 8.16 -3.09
N ALA A 111 -0.99 8.88 -2.45
CA ALA A 111 -2.24 9.31 -3.07
C ALA A 111 -2.02 10.26 -4.26
N VAL A 112 -1.01 11.13 -4.19
CA VAL A 112 -0.66 12.03 -5.30
C VAL A 112 0.00 11.25 -6.44
N VAL A 113 0.93 10.34 -6.13
CA VAL A 113 1.59 9.51 -7.14
C VAL A 113 0.60 8.62 -7.90
N LEU A 114 -0.38 8.06 -7.21
CA LEU A 114 -1.41 7.20 -7.80
C LEU A 114 -2.64 7.99 -8.30
N CYS A 115 -2.57 9.33 -8.30
CA CYS A 115 -3.68 10.16 -8.77
C CYS A 115 -3.86 9.98 -10.29
N SER A 116 -5.05 9.54 -10.71
CA SER A 116 -5.38 9.33 -12.12
C SER A 116 -6.77 9.87 -12.41
N PRO A 117 -6.96 10.66 -13.49
CA PRO A 117 -8.28 11.13 -13.90
C PRO A 117 -9.14 10.02 -14.51
N TYR A 118 -8.56 8.86 -14.83
CA TYR A 118 -9.24 7.77 -15.53
C TYR A 118 -9.61 6.58 -14.63
N GLY A 119 -9.24 6.58 -13.35
CA GLY A 119 -9.43 5.39 -12.51
C GLY A 119 -10.90 5.02 -12.23
N MET A 120 -11.89 5.83 -12.61
CA MET A 120 -13.31 5.45 -12.51
C MET A 120 -13.96 5.15 -13.87
N VAL A 121 -13.18 5.15 -14.95
CA VAL A 121 -13.68 4.94 -16.31
C VAL A 121 -13.05 3.66 -16.86
N GLU A 122 -13.85 2.86 -17.53
CA GLU A 122 -13.35 1.66 -18.23
C GLU A 122 -12.46 2.12 -19.37
N ASN A 123 -11.18 1.79 -19.28
CA ASN A 123 -10.18 2.17 -20.26
C ASN A 123 -9.60 0.88 -20.87
N PRO A 124 -9.82 0.60 -22.16
CA PRO A 124 -9.30 -0.60 -22.82
C PRO A 124 -7.76 -0.68 -22.84
N SER A 125 -7.08 0.46 -22.67
CA SER A 125 -5.63 0.54 -22.54
C SER A 125 -5.16 0.50 -21.08
N HIS A 126 -6.05 0.23 -20.12
CA HIS A 126 -5.68 0.09 -18.72
C HIS A 126 -4.84 -1.18 -18.55
N ASP A 127 -3.77 -1.05 -17.78
CA ASP A 127 -2.99 -2.19 -17.34
C ASP A 127 -3.88 -3.10 -16.48
N THR A 128 -4.05 -4.35 -16.90
CA THR A 128 -4.87 -5.33 -16.20
C THR A 128 -4.12 -5.97 -15.03
N LEU A 129 -2.79 -5.86 -14.99
CA LEU A 129 -1.95 -6.40 -13.93
C LEU A 129 -2.03 -5.58 -12.65
N HIS A 130 -2.39 -4.31 -12.75
CA HIS A 130 -2.51 -3.44 -11.59
C HIS A 130 -3.96 -3.33 -11.13
N SER A 131 -4.15 -3.39 -9.81
CA SER A 131 -5.39 -2.90 -9.21
C SER A 131 -5.64 -1.46 -9.64
N ASN A 132 -6.92 -1.12 -9.74
CA ASN A 132 -7.32 0.24 -10.05
C ASN A 132 -6.67 1.25 -9.08
N THR A 133 -6.20 2.40 -9.54
CA THR A 133 -5.45 3.33 -8.68
C THR A 133 -6.22 3.78 -7.43
N TYR A 134 -7.55 3.93 -7.52
CA TYR A 134 -8.39 4.21 -6.36
C TYR A 134 -8.39 3.06 -5.35
N GLN A 135 -8.41 1.81 -5.84
CA GLN A 135 -8.31 0.63 -5.00
C GLN A 135 -6.92 0.53 -4.36
N ARG A 136 -5.84 0.75 -5.13
CA ARG A 136 -4.46 0.75 -4.61
C ARG A 136 -4.31 1.70 -3.43
N VAL A 137 -4.69 2.97 -3.60
CA VAL A 137 -4.64 3.96 -2.50
C VAL A 137 -5.45 3.51 -1.28
N ASN A 138 -6.69 3.06 -1.47
CA ASN A 138 -7.55 2.66 -0.35
C ASN A 138 -7.05 1.37 0.36
N SER A 139 -6.48 0.43 -0.38
CA SER A 139 -5.80 -0.75 0.18
C SER A 139 -4.61 -0.33 1.04
N LEU A 140 -3.72 0.52 0.51
CA LEU A 140 -2.56 1.05 1.23
C LEU A 140 -2.96 1.74 2.53
N MET A 141 -3.90 2.69 2.49
CA MET A 141 -4.31 3.45 3.68
C MET A 141 -4.97 2.56 4.74
N SER A 142 -5.86 1.66 4.32
CA SER A 142 -6.58 0.79 5.24
C SER A 142 -5.66 -0.17 6.00
N GLN A 143 -4.53 -0.57 5.41
CA GLN A 143 -3.56 -1.48 6.03
C GLN A 143 -2.65 -0.81 7.08
N MET A 144 -2.71 0.50 7.23
CA MET A 144 -1.76 1.26 8.04
C MET A 144 -2.43 1.88 9.27
N ASP A 145 -2.09 1.40 10.47
CA ASP A 145 -2.54 2.05 11.72
C ASP A 145 -2.05 3.49 11.83
N GLY A 146 -0.87 3.77 11.27
CA GLY A 146 -0.34 5.12 11.17
C GLY A 146 -1.26 6.08 10.40
N PHE A 147 -2.01 5.58 9.42
CA PHE A 147 -2.99 6.39 8.68
C PHE A 147 -4.16 6.75 9.59
N SER A 148 -4.73 5.77 10.28
CA SER A 148 -5.83 5.98 11.23
C SER A 148 -5.46 6.99 12.30
N GLU A 149 -4.22 6.94 12.80
CA GLU A 149 -3.71 7.89 13.78
C GLU A 149 -3.56 9.30 13.18
N ALA A 150 -2.92 9.41 12.01
CA ALA A 150 -2.64 10.69 11.35
C ALA A 150 -3.90 11.46 10.95
N PHE A 151 -4.96 10.75 10.55
CA PHE A 151 -6.24 11.34 10.15
C PHE A 151 -7.32 11.23 11.22
N LYS A 152 -6.97 10.73 12.41
CA LYS A 152 -7.89 10.54 13.55
C LYS A 152 -9.16 9.79 13.15
N CYS A 153 -9.01 8.75 12.33
CA CYS A 153 -10.12 7.96 11.83
C CYS A 153 -10.81 7.23 12.98
N LYS A 154 -12.14 7.17 12.92
CA LYS A 154 -12.99 6.39 13.83
C LYS A 154 -13.05 4.94 13.35
N PRO A 155 -13.26 3.96 14.26
CA PRO A 155 -13.45 2.56 13.88
C PRO A 155 -14.61 2.34 12.89
N THR A 156 -15.61 3.22 12.91
CA THR A 156 -16.76 3.19 12.00
C THR A 156 -16.47 3.73 10.60
N ASP A 157 -15.36 4.44 10.42
CA ASP A 157 -15.03 5.06 9.14
C ASP A 157 -14.82 3.99 8.08
N ARG A 158 -15.30 4.28 6.86
CA ARG A 158 -15.26 3.35 5.74
C ARG A 158 -13.84 2.87 5.44
N MET A 159 -12.84 3.76 5.55
CA MET A 159 -11.42 3.42 5.36
C MET A 159 -10.89 2.40 6.37
N ILE A 160 -11.34 2.48 7.63
CA ILE A 160 -10.90 1.56 8.69
C ILE A 160 -11.61 0.21 8.54
N ARG A 161 -12.91 0.23 8.22
CA ARG A 161 -13.68 -0.99 7.90
C ARG A 161 -13.23 -1.69 6.61
N ASN A 162 -12.39 -1.05 5.79
CA ASN A 162 -11.83 -1.63 4.57
C ASN A 162 -10.70 -2.63 4.83
N ARG A 163 -10.15 -2.68 6.05
CA ARG A 163 -9.12 -3.68 6.37
C ARG A 163 -9.76 -5.06 6.47
N ALA A 164 -9.32 -6.01 5.65
CA ALA A 164 -9.75 -7.41 5.77
C ALA A 164 -9.16 -8.05 7.02
N ARG A 165 -7.83 -8.00 7.10
CA ARG A 165 -6.98 -8.28 8.27
C ARG A 165 -5.64 -7.59 8.04
N THR A 166 -4.79 -7.50 9.06
CA THR A 166 -3.44 -6.94 8.87
C THR A 166 -2.60 -7.88 8.00
N CYS A 167 -2.04 -7.34 6.93
CA CYS A 167 -1.10 -8.02 6.03
C CYS A 167 0.35 -7.73 6.42
N GLU A 168 1.13 -8.76 6.76
CA GLU A 168 2.56 -8.63 7.07
C GLU A 168 3.39 -9.57 6.23
N LEU A 169 3.71 -9.12 5.02
CA LEU A 169 4.41 -9.91 4.01
C LEU A 169 5.94 -9.91 4.16
N TYR A 170 6.48 -9.01 4.99
CA TYR A 170 7.91 -8.84 5.22
C TYR A 170 8.24 -8.55 6.69
N GLY A 171 9.42 -9.00 7.13
CA GLY A 171 9.97 -8.75 8.46
C GLY A 171 9.70 -9.88 9.45
N VAL A 172 10.09 -9.67 10.72
CA VAL A 172 10.08 -10.72 11.77
C VAL A 172 8.69 -11.32 12.02
N LYS A 173 7.64 -10.51 11.84
CA LYS A 173 6.25 -10.95 12.05
C LYS A 173 5.70 -11.78 10.88
N ALA A 174 6.30 -11.67 9.69
CA ALA A 174 5.93 -12.48 8.52
C ALA A 174 6.26 -13.97 8.70
N ASP A 175 7.25 -14.33 9.54
CA ASP A 175 7.58 -15.74 9.81
C ASP A 175 6.55 -16.42 10.74
N GLY A 176 5.65 -15.65 11.38
CA GLY A 176 4.68 -16.17 12.36
C GLY A 176 5.32 -16.73 13.64
N LYS A 177 6.61 -16.45 13.87
CA LYS A 177 7.39 -16.90 15.04
C LYS A 177 7.58 -15.80 16.08
N GLU A 178 6.60 -14.92 16.25
CA GLU A 178 6.55 -14.11 17.47
C GLU A 178 6.23 -15.07 18.63
N LYS A 179 7.27 -15.56 19.30
CA LYS A 179 7.12 -16.10 20.65
C LYS A 179 6.69 -14.93 21.53
N ILE A 180 5.48 -15.02 22.05
CA ILE A 180 5.00 -14.28 23.23
C ILE A 180 6.03 -14.44 24.36
#